data_AF-B8BZF4-F1
#
_entry.id   AF-B8BZF4-F1
#
_cell.length_a   1.000
_cell.length_b   1.000
_cell.length_c   1.000
_cell.angle_alpha   90.00
_cell.angle_beta   90.00
_cell.angle_gamma   90.00
#
_symmetry.space_group_name_H-M   'P 1'
#
loop_
_entity.id
_entity.type
_entity.pdbx_description
1 polymer ?
#
loop_
_entity_poly.entity_id
_entity_poly.type
_entity_poly.pdbx_seq_one_letter_code
_entity_poly.pdbx_strand_id
1 'polypeptide(L)'
;LTDNQNRLLYLIDLHTTKAQDREGSDRWMRKQALSVLIYEGIISGIFDYDYAPQSALIENRRVWVNISQEGQSDIELLREEELINALLVSSKAVVEIVVGW
;
A
#
# COMPACT_ATOMS: atom_id res chain seq x y z
N LEU A 1 12.30 6.93 -9.41
CA LEU A 1 10.94 7.10 -8.87
C LEU A 1 10.36 8.41 -9.37
N THR A 2 9.09 8.40 -9.77
CA THR A 2 8.29 9.62 -10.06
C THR A 2 7.96 10.38 -8.78
N ASP A 3 7.41 11.60 -8.90
CA ASP A 3 6.96 12.37 -7.74
C ASP A 3 5.91 11.62 -6.91
N ASN A 4 4.96 10.96 -7.55
CA ASN A 4 3.97 10.15 -6.83
C ASN A 4 4.59 8.94 -6.14
N GLN A 5 5.51 8.23 -6.81
CA GLN A 5 6.20 7.10 -6.19
C GLN A 5 7.01 7.53 -4.97
N ASN A 6 7.68 8.70 -5.03
CA ASN A 6 8.38 9.28 -3.90
C ASN A 6 7.43 9.66 -2.76
N ARG A 7 6.30 10.32 -3.07
CA ARG A 7 5.27 10.68 -2.07
C ARG A 7 4.66 9.45 -1.42
N LEU A 8 4.35 8.42 -2.21
CA LEU A 8 3.80 7.16 -1.74
C LEU A 8 4.77 6.45 -0.81
N LEU A 9 6.03 6.34 -1.22
CA LEU A 9 7.08 5.73 -0.43
C LEU A 9 7.29 6.46 0.91
N TYR A 10 7.32 7.79 0.87
CA TYR A 10 7.41 8.62 2.07
C TYR A 10 6.21 8.42 3.01
N LEU A 11 5.00 8.34 2.48
CA LEU A 11 3.81 8.06 3.28
C LEU A 11 3.84 6.66 3.91
N ILE A 12 4.35 5.66 3.20
CA ILE A 12 4.54 4.31 3.74
C ILE A 12 5.59 4.33 4.86
N ASP A 13 6.71 5.03 4.68
CA ASP A 13 7.76 5.20 5.69
C ASP A 13 7.25 5.87 6.97
N LEU A 14 6.40 6.90 6.85
CA LEU A 14 5.80 7.56 8.01
C LEU A 14 4.90 6.65 8.86
N HIS A 15 4.31 5.63 8.24
CA HIS A 15 3.31 4.77 8.88
C HIS A 15 3.79 3.34 9.16
N THR A 16 4.98 2.99 8.72
CA THR A 16 5.57 1.65 8.88
C THR A 16 6.97 1.76 9.45
N THR A 17 7.47 0.70 10.07
CA THR A 17 8.82 0.72 10.65
C THR A 17 9.34 -0.70 10.73
N LYS A 18 10.56 -0.93 10.26
CA LYS A 18 11.24 -2.21 10.44
C LYS A 18 11.95 -2.25 11.80
N ALA A 19 11.89 -3.39 12.48
CA ALA A 19 12.62 -3.61 13.72
C ALA A 19 14.13 -3.45 13.47
N GLN A 20 14.77 -2.60 14.27
CA GLN A 20 16.21 -2.29 14.16
C GLN A 20 17.07 -3.29 14.95
N ASP A 21 16.47 -3.99 15.91
CA ASP A 21 17.12 -4.98 16.76
C ASP A 21 16.15 -6.11 17.14
N ARG A 22 16.62 -7.05 17.97
CA ARG A 22 15.84 -8.24 18.39
C ARG A 22 14.74 -7.92 19.41
N GLU A 23 14.76 -6.73 20.01
CA GLU A 23 13.79 -6.27 20.99
C GLU A 23 12.68 -5.42 20.34
N GLY A 24 12.98 -4.85 19.18
CA GLY A 24 12.04 -4.12 18.34
C GLY A 24 10.99 -5.01 17.68
N SER A 25 9.88 -4.37 17.31
CA SER A 25 8.80 -5.00 16.55
C SER A 25 8.53 -4.23 15.27
N ASP A 26 8.37 -4.96 14.17
CA ASP A 26 7.93 -4.36 12.91
C ASP A 26 6.54 -3.73 13.06
N ARG A 27 6.39 -2.53 12.51
CA ARG A 27 5.09 -1.89 12.29
C ARG A 27 4.71 -2.06 10.82
N TRP A 28 3.73 -2.92 10.59
CA TRP A 28 3.18 -3.19 9.27
C TRP A 28 1.90 -2.40 9.01
N MET A 29 1.66 -2.05 7.74
CA MET A 29 0.41 -1.50 7.26
C MET A 29 -0.38 -2.54 6.46
N ARG A 30 -1.68 -2.67 6.72
CA ARG A 30 -2.56 -3.51 5.90
C ARG A 30 -2.81 -2.87 4.54
N LYS A 31 -2.89 -3.68 3.48
CA LYS A 31 -3.20 -3.22 2.11
C LYS A 31 -4.46 -2.35 2.03
N GLN A 32 -5.52 -2.67 2.79
CA GLN A 32 -6.74 -1.85 2.79
C GLN A 32 -6.49 -0.43 3.35
N ALA A 33 -5.69 -0.31 4.41
CA ALA A 33 -5.33 1.00 4.96
C ALA A 33 -4.49 1.81 3.96
N LEU A 34 -3.57 1.15 3.24
CA LEU A 34 -2.80 1.79 2.16
C LEU A 34 -3.71 2.27 1.02
N SER A 35 -4.70 1.47 0.61
CA SER A 35 -5.69 1.88 -0.40
C SER A 35 -6.52 3.09 0.04
N VAL A 36 -6.85 3.20 1.33
CA VAL A 36 -7.52 4.39 1.89
C VAL A 36 -6.57 5.59 1.90
N LEU A 37 -5.31 5.41 2.28
CA LEU A 37 -4.33 6.49 2.29
C LEU A 37 -4.10 7.08 0.89
N ILE A 38 -4.04 6.23 -0.14
CA ILE A 38 -3.96 6.67 -1.54
C ILE A 38 -5.22 7.45 -1.93
N TYR A 39 -6.40 6.95 -1.58
CA TYR A 39 -7.66 7.65 -1.84
C TYR A 39 -7.68 9.04 -1.22
N GLU A 40 -7.36 9.18 0.07
CA GLU A 40 -7.33 10.47 0.76
C GLU A 40 -6.27 11.41 0.16
N GLY A 41 -5.13 10.84 -0.27
CA GLY A 41 -4.08 11.59 -0.95
C GLY A 41 -4.53 12.17 -2.29
N ILE A 42 -5.32 11.44 -3.07
CA ILE A 42 -5.89 11.94 -4.33
C ILE A 42 -6.92 13.04 -4.08
N ILE A 43 -7.85 12.82 -3.13
CA ILE A 43 -8.84 13.84 -2.75
C ILE A 43 -8.15 15.13 -2.26
N SER A 44 -7.00 14.99 -1.60
CA SER A 44 -6.18 16.10 -1.12
C SER A 44 -5.26 16.71 -2.19
N GLY A 45 -5.24 16.19 -3.42
CA GLY A 45 -4.38 16.65 -4.52
C GLY A 45 -2.89 16.30 -4.34
N ILE A 46 -2.56 15.40 -3.42
CA ILE A 46 -1.19 14.88 -3.19
C ILE A 46 -0.79 13.91 -4.30
N PHE A 47 -1.74 13.17 -4.85
CA PHE A 47 -1.55 12.28 -5.99
C PHE A 47 -2.43 12.73 -7.15
N ASP A 48 -1.93 12.59 -8.38
CA ASP A 48 -2.69 12.82 -9.61
C ASP A 48 -3.23 11.53 -10.23
N TYR A 49 -3.26 10.43 -9.45
CA TYR A 49 -3.79 9.15 -9.89
C TYR A 49 -5.30 9.20 -10.15
N ASP A 50 -5.76 8.43 -11.13
CA ASP A 50 -7.18 8.19 -11.35
C ASP A 50 -7.74 7.03 -10.50
N TYR A 51 -9.05 7.08 -10.21
CA TYR A 51 -9.81 5.98 -9.59
C TYR A 51 -10.88 5.47 -10.55
N ALA A 52 -10.97 4.14 -10.68
CA ALA A 52 -12.01 3.48 -11.46
C ALA A 52 -12.70 2.35 -10.66
N PRO A 53 -13.99 2.08 -10.91
CA PRO A 53 -14.67 0.93 -10.33
C PRO A 53 -13.99 -0.39 -10.72
N GLN A 54 -13.69 -1.22 -9.74
CA GLN A 54 -13.16 -2.57 -9.92
C GLN A 54 -13.96 -3.57 -9.10
N SER A 55 -14.23 -4.75 -9.69
CA SER A 55 -14.81 -5.87 -8.97
C SER A 55 -13.75 -6.52 -8.05
N ALA A 56 -13.92 -6.42 -6.74
CA ALA A 56 -13.08 -7.07 -5.75
C ALA A 56 -13.83 -8.19 -5.01
N LEU A 57 -13.09 -9.20 -4.53
CA LEU A 57 -13.60 -10.24 -3.65
C LEU A 57 -13.23 -9.89 -2.21
N ILE A 58 -14.22 -9.52 -1.39
CA ILE A 58 -14.03 -9.20 0.03
C ILE A 58 -14.91 -10.16 0.84
N GLU A 59 -14.32 -10.94 1.74
CA GLU A 59 -15.02 -11.95 2.56
C GLU A 59 -15.94 -12.88 1.73
N ASN A 60 -15.41 -13.38 0.61
CA ASN A 60 -16.13 -14.25 -0.33
C ASN A 60 -17.37 -13.62 -0.99
N ARG A 61 -17.51 -12.30 -0.91
CA ARG A 61 -18.54 -11.52 -1.61
C ARG A 61 -17.90 -10.67 -2.69
N ARG A 62 -18.53 -10.65 -3.86
CA ARG A 62 -18.13 -9.76 -4.93
C ARG A 62 -18.71 -8.39 -4.69
N VAL A 63 -17.85 -7.38 -4.62
CA VAL A 63 -18.22 -5.99 -4.40
C VAL A 63 -17.54 -5.12 -5.43
N TRP A 64 -18.20 -4.04 -5.82
CA TRP A 64 -17.60 -3.00 -6.64
C TRP A 64 -17.02 -1.93 -5.72
N VAL A 65 -15.72 -1.70 -5.86
CA VAL A 65 -14.99 -0.68 -5.10
C VAL A 65 -14.17 0.14 -6.08
N ASN A 66 -14.08 1.44 -5.85
CA ASN A 66 -13.18 2.26 -6.65
C ASN A 66 -11.76 2.04 -6.12
N ILE A 67 -10.83 1.74 -7.03
CA ILE A 67 -9.41 1.53 -6.73
C ILE A 67 -8.60 2.29 -7.80
N SER A 68 -7.51 2.94 -7.40
CA SER A 68 -6.54 3.46 -8.38
C SER A 68 -5.67 2.33 -8.92
N GLN A 69 -5.71 2.10 -10.23
CA GLN A 69 -4.79 1.17 -10.89
C GLN A 69 -3.35 1.67 -10.85
N GLU A 70 -3.14 2.98 -11.04
CA GLU A 70 -1.81 3.61 -10.95
C GLU A 70 -1.22 3.47 -9.55
N GLY A 71 -2.01 3.76 -8.52
CA GLY A 71 -1.58 3.55 -7.13
C GLY A 71 -1.25 2.08 -6.82
N GLN A 72 -2.02 1.12 -7.35
CA GLN A 72 -1.65 -0.30 -7.22
C GLN A 72 -0.36 -0.65 -7.98
N SER A 73 -0.19 -0.11 -9.19
CA SER A 73 1.02 -0.31 -9.99
C SER A 73 2.26 0.26 -9.32
N ASP A 74 2.14 1.44 -8.69
CA ASP A 74 3.26 2.06 -7.98
C ASP A 74 3.61 1.29 -6.71
N ILE A 75 2.64 0.72 -5.97
CA ILE A 75 2.93 -0.19 -4.86
C ILE A 75 3.70 -1.42 -5.36
N GLU A 76 3.26 -2.02 -6.48
CA GLU A 76 3.92 -3.18 -7.08
C GLU A 76 5.36 -2.85 -7.47
N LEU A 77 5.57 -1.72 -8.14
CA LEU A 77 6.89 -1.22 -8.52
C LEU A 77 7.79 -0.99 -7.31
N LEU A 78 7.30 -0.31 -6.27
CA LEU A 78 8.09 -0.09 -5.04
C LEU A 78 8.50 -1.43 -4.39
N ARG A 79 7.68 -2.47 -4.50
CA ARG A 79 8.01 -3.80 -4.01
C ARG A 79 9.04 -4.49 -4.92
N GLU A 80 8.87 -4.40 -6.23
CA GLU A 80 9.80 -4.96 -7.22
C GLU A 80 11.20 -4.34 -7.13
N GLU A 81 11.27 -3.04 -6.81
CA GLU A 81 12.51 -2.29 -6.57
C GLU A 81 13.06 -2.48 -5.13
N GLU A 82 12.49 -3.40 -4.34
CA GLU A 82 12.89 -3.73 -2.96
C GLU A 82 12.84 -2.55 -1.97
N LEU A 83 12.10 -1.49 -2.28
CA LEU A 83 11.93 -0.31 -1.43
C LEU A 83 10.90 -0.56 -0.32
N ILE A 84 9.96 -1.47 -0.56
CA ILE A 84 9.00 -1.96 0.45
C ILE A 84 8.96 -3.48 0.45
N ASN A 85 8.73 -4.06 1.62
CA ASN A 85 8.45 -5.47 1.81
C ASN A 85 6.94 -5.70 1.89
N ALA A 86 6.47 -6.78 1.27
CA ALA A 86 5.09 -7.23 1.36
C ALA A 86 5.04 -8.65 1.94
N LEU A 87 4.27 -8.85 3.00
CA LEU A 87 4.09 -10.14 3.66
C LEU A 87 2.67 -10.66 3.45
N LEU A 88 2.57 -11.89 2.94
CA LEU A 88 1.29 -12.57 2.76
C LEU A 88 1.02 -13.47 3.96
N VAL A 89 0.11 -13.07 4.85
CA VAL A 89 -0.32 -13.92 5.96
C VAL A 89 -1.38 -14.91 5.47
N SER A 90 -1.14 -16.21 5.66
CA SER A 90 -1.89 -17.26 4.97
C SER A 90 -3.37 -17.36 5.38
N SER A 91 -4.16 -17.86 4.42
CA SER A 91 -5.61 -18.16 4.37
C SER A 91 -6.62 -17.03 4.06
N LYS A 92 -6.29 -15.73 4.22
CA LYS A 92 -7.21 -14.62 3.87
C LYS A 92 -6.66 -13.57 2.90
N ALA A 93 -5.48 -13.81 2.31
CA ALA A 93 -4.80 -12.86 1.42
C ALA A 93 -4.65 -11.45 2.04
N VAL A 94 -4.27 -11.40 3.31
CA VAL A 94 -3.88 -10.14 3.95
C VAL A 94 -2.45 -9.86 3.53
N VAL A 95 -2.27 -8.83 2.71
CA VAL A 95 -0.96 -8.29 2.34
C VAL A 95 -0.64 -7.18 3.32
N GLU A 96 0.43 -7.36 4.08
CA GLU A 96 0.99 -6.39 5.00
C GLU A 96 2.24 -5.76 4.38
N ILE A 97 2.43 -4.45 4.52
CA ILE A 97 3.48 -3.66 3.86
C ILE A 97 4.33 -2.93 4.92
N VAL A 98 5.66 -2.90 4.72
CA VAL A 98 6.64 -2.13 5.52
C VAL A 98 7.77 -1.65 4.61
N VAL A 99 8.44 -0.55 4.96
CA VAL A 99 9.66 -0.10 4.24
C VAL A 99 10.81 -1.13 4.30
N GLY A 100 11.67 -1.08 3.28
CA GLY A 100 12.77 -2.02 3.07
C GLY A 100 13.94 -1.89 4.06
N TRP A 101 14.22 -0.65 4.45
CA TRP A 101 15.39 -0.23 5.25
C TRP A 101 15.12 -0.11 6.75
#